data_AF-A0AA48MDI3-F1
#
_entry.id   AF-A0AA48MDI3-F1
#
_cell.length_a   1.000
_cell.length_b   1.000
_cell.length_c   1.000
_cell.angle_alpha   90.00
_cell.angle_beta   90.00
_cell.angle_gamma   90.00
#
_symmetry.space_group_name_H-M   'P 1'
#
loop_
_entity.id
_entity.type
_entity.pdbx_description
1 polymer ?
#
loop_
_entity_poly.entity_id
_entity_poly.type
_entity_poly.pdbx_seq_one_letter_code
_entity_poly.pdbx_strand_id
1 'polypeptide(L)'
;MEELSLFARVILGTLFLSTSVTKFRKKEEHVATVINYRILPPSLAYPFARAEMATELAAGILLCVGLFQQAAALLCILLLAVYSCAIAINLVRGRREVSCGCGGIAGNHTLSWWLVLRNFTLMIMGGWLFLYPSAWVSTDNLLRGEPFKLFYPRIFEVVIVSWLVVMMVIISNHLWELSKRIKSFRRS
;
A
#
# COMPACT_ATOMS: atom_id res chain seq x y z
N MET A 1 -4.31 -22.37 0.71
CA MET A 1 -4.13 -21.33 -0.33
C MET A 1 -5.09 -20.16 -0.11
N GLU A 2 -6.40 -20.42 0.01
CA GLU A 2 -7.43 -19.39 0.24
C GLU A 2 -7.16 -18.45 1.42
N GLU A 3 -6.72 -18.96 2.57
CA GLU A 3 -6.40 -18.15 3.76
C GLU A 3 -5.27 -17.15 3.51
N LEU A 4 -4.21 -17.59 2.81
CA LEU A 4 -3.09 -16.75 2.43
C LEU A 4 -3.50 -15.68 1.42
N SER A 5 -4.36 -16.02 0.46
CA SER A 5 -4.89 -15.06 -0.50
C SER A 5 -5.79 -14.02 0.19
N LEU A 6 -6.64 -14.44 1.14
CA LEU A 6 -7.47 -13.52 1.93
C LEU A 6 -6.61 -12.58 2.77
N PHE A 7 -5.58 -13.10 3.44
CA PHE A 7 -4.62 -12.30 4.20
C PHE A 7 -3.92 -11.25 3.33
N ALA A 8 -3.42 -11.67 2.16
CA ALA A 8 -2.81 -10.75 1.20
C ALA A 8 -3.78 -9.68 0.73
N ARG A 9 -5.03 -10.06 0.47
CA ARG A 9 -6.10 -9.15 0.02
C ARG A 9 -6.43 -8.11 1.08
N VAL A 10 -6.62 -8.51 2.34
CA VAL A 10 -6.93 -7.59 3.45
C VAL A 10 -5.78 -6.62 3.69
N ILE A 11 -4.52 -7.10 3.69
CA ILE A 11 -3.35 -6.25 3.88
C ILE A 11 -3.21 -5.25 2.74
N LEU A 12 -3.20 -5.70 1.48
CA LEU A 12 -3.04 -4.82 0.33
C LEU A 12 -4.21 -3.84 0.20
N GLY A 13 -5.45 -4.31 0.36
CA GLY A 13 -6.64 -3.48 0.30
C GLY A 13 -6.63 -2.38 1.36
N THR A 14 -6.35 -2.74 2.62
CA THR A 14 -6.30 -1.78 3.73
C THR A 14 -5.16 -0.78 3.56
N LEU A 15 -3.98 -1.25 3.13
CA LEU A 15 -2.82 -0.41 2.89
C LEU A 15 -3.11 0.65 1.82
N PHE A 16 -3.55 0.24 0.63
CA PHE A 16 -3.82 1.14 -0.50
C PHE A 16 -4.98 2.09 -0.21
N LEU A 17 -6.02 1.62 0.48
CA LEU A 17 -7.12 2.48 0.89
C LEU A 17 -6.67 3.55 1.89
N SER A 18 -5.86 3.16 2.87
CA SER A 18 -5.33 4.08 3.90
C SER A 18 -4.38 5.13 3.31
N THR A 19 -3.47 4.73 2.41
CA THR A 19 -2.53 5.65 1.75
C THR A 19 -3.30 6.62 0.85
N SER A 20 -4.23 6.11 0.05
CA SER A 20 -5.04 6.93 -0.86
C SER A 20 -5.86 7.98 -0.11
N VAL A 21 -6.57 7.61 0.98
CA VAL A 21 -7.34 8.57 1.79
C VAL A 21 -6.44 9.68 2.34
N THR A 22 -5.22 9.34 2.77
CA THR A 22 -4.26 10.33 3.28
C THR A 22 -3.82 11.29 2.18
N LYS A 23 -3.49 10.78 1.00
CA LYS A 23 -3.08 11.60 -0.16
C LYS A 23 -4.23 12.48 -0.68
N PHE A 24 -5.46 11.98 -0.68
CA PHE A 24 -6.64 12.78 -1.03
C PHE A 24 -6.92 13.92 -0.04
N ARG A 25 -6.59 13.75 1.24
CA ARG A 25 -6.70 14.83 2.23
C ARG A 25 -5.57 15.85 2.10
N LYS A 26 -4.38 15.41 1.70
CA LYS A 26 -3.15 16.20 1.63
C LYS A 26 -2.58 16.24 0.21
N LYS A 27 -3.42 16.60 -0.76
CA LYS A 27 -3.09 16.53 -2.20
C LYS A 27 -1.87 17.36 -2.55
N GLU A 28 -1.79 18.57 -2.00
CA GLU A 28 -0.69 19.51 -2.26
C GLU A 28 0.65 18.97 -1.74
N GLU A 29 0.66 18.38 -0.53
CA GLU A 29 1.84 17.71 0.03
C GLU A 29 2.29 16.52 -0.83
N HIS A 30 1.33 15.74 -1.35
CA HIS A 30 1.63 14.60 -2.23
C HIS A 30 2.19 15.05 -3.57
N VAL A 31 1.58 16.05 -4.22
CA VAL A 31 2.09 16.62 -5.47
C VAL A 31 3.49 17.20 -5.29
N ALA A 32 3.73 17.93 -4.19
CA ALA A 32 5.07 18.42 -3.85
C ALA A 32 6.07 17.27 -3.67
N THR A 33 5.64 16.15 -3.09
CA THR A 33 6.46 14.94 -2.97
C THR A 33 6.79 14.37 -4.35
N VAL A 34 5.81 14.21 -5.25
CA VAL A 34 6.04 13.73 -6.64
C VAL A 34 7.02 14.65 -7.40
N ILE A 35 6.87 15.97 -7.29
CA ILE A 35 7.81 16.94 -7.89
C ILE A 35 9.22 16.75 -7.30
N ASN A 36 9.30 16.56 -5.98
CA ASN A 36 10.57 16.38 -5.28
C ASN A 36 11.33 15.12 -5.73
N TYR A 37 10.68 14.10 -6.30
CA TYR A 37 11.38 12.95 -6.85
C TYR A 37 12.20 13.29 -8.11
N ARG A 38 11.96 14.43 -8.78
CA ARG A 38 12.69 14.88 -9.98
C ARG A 38 12.80 13.80 -11.07
N ILE A 39 11.69 13.09 -11.29
CA ILE A 39 11.55 12.08 -12.35
C ILE A 39 10.66 12.62 -13.47
N LEU A 40 9.52 13.20 -13.11
CA LEU A 40 8.58 13.81 -14.03
C LEU A 40 8.80 15.33 -14.09
N PRO A 41 8.53 15.98 -15.23
CA PRO A 41 8.47 17.43 -15.29
C PRO A 41 7.33 17.96 -14.41
N PRO A 42 7.46 19.17 -13.81
CA PRO A 42 6.45 19.71 -12.89
C PRO A 42 5.03 19.78 -13.48
N SER A 43 4.91 20.01 -14.79
CA SER A 43 3.63 20.04 -15.51
C SER A 43 2.90 18.69 -15.51
N LEU A 44 3.63 17.57 -15.48
CA LEU A 44 3.05 16.22 -15.44
C LEU A 44 2.85 15.71 -14.00
N ALA A 45 3.41 16.36 -13.00
CA ALA A 45 3.32 15.90 -11.61
C ALA A 45 1.87 15.90 -11.09
N TYR A 46 1.10 16.94 -11.40
CA TYR A 46 -0.30 17.05 -10.98
C TYR A 46 -1.22 15.98 -11.62
N PRO A 47 -1.25 15.81 -12.96
CA PRO A 47 -2.09 14.77 -13.56
C PRO A 47 -1.65 13.36 -13.15
N PHE A 48 -0.34 13.12 -13.02
CA PHE A 48 0.17 11.85 -12.52
C PHE A 48 -0.30 11.57 -11.09
N ALA A 49 -0.12 12.51 -10.16
CA ALA A 49 -0.54 12.34 -8.77
C ALA A 49 -2.05 12.08 -8.67
N ARG A 50 -2.87 12.76 -9.49
CA ARG A 50 -4.32 12.54 -9.53
C ARG A 50 -4.67 11.13 -10.03
N ALA A 51 -4.05 10.69 -11.13
CA ALA A 51 -4.27 9.36 -11.69
C ALA A 51 -3.82 8.26 -10.72
N GLU A 52 -2.66 8.45 -10.09
CA GLU A 52 -2.09 7.55 -9.12
C GLU A 52 -2.99 7.40 -7.88
N MET A 53 -3.40 8.50 -7.25
CA MET A 53 -4.32 8.49 -6.10
C MET A 53 -5.65 7.79 -6.41
N ALA A 54 -6.22 8.05 -7.59
CA ALA A 54 -7.46 7.41 -8.03
C ALA A 54 -7.28 5.91 -8.24
N THR A 55 -6.14 5.50 -8.80
CA THR A 55 -5.80 4.08 -9.00
C THR A 55 -5.60 3.37 -7.67
N GLU A 56 -4.93 4.01 -6.71
CA GLU A 56 -4.79 3.45 -5.35
C GLU A 56 -6.15 3.26 -4.67
N LEU A 57 -7.05 4.25 -4.79
CA LEU A 57 -8.39 4.18 -4.21
C LEU A 57 -9.19 3.03 -4.83
N ALA A 58 -9.19 2.94 -6.16
CA ALA A 58 -9.91 1.90 -6.88
C ALA A 58 -9.39 0.51 -6.52
N ALA A 59 -8.06 0.31 -6.54
CA ALA A 59 -7.45 -0.97 -6.17
C ALA A 59 -7.76 -1.34 -4.72
N GLY A 60 -7.67 -0.39 -3.78
CA GLY A 60 -8.00 -0.60 -2.37
C GLY A 60 -9.45 -1.04 -2.16
N ILE A 61 -10.41 -0.36 -2.79
CA ILE A 61 -11.84 -0.70 -2.69
C ILE A 61 -12.11 -2.08 -3.30
N LEU A 62 -11.61 -2.33 -4.52
CA LEU A 62 -11.82 -3.60 -5.23
C LEU A 62 -11.28 -4.79 -4.44
N LEU A 63 -10.09 -4.67 -3.83
CA LEU A 63 -9.53 -5.71 -2.98
C LEU A 63 -10.34 -5.90 -1.69
N CYS A 64 -10.76 -4.83 -1.01
CA CYS A 64 -11.57 -4.93 0.20
C CYS A 64 -12.90 -5.63 -0.04
N VAL A 65 -13.59 -5.30 -1.14
CA VAL A 65 -14.87 -5.89 -1.54
C VAL A 65 -14.69 -7.27 -2.20
N GLY A 66 -13.47 -7.62 -2.59
CA GLY A 66 -13.15 -8.87 -3.28
C GLY A 66 -13.74 -8.94 -4.69
N LEU A 67 -13.80 -7.81 -5.41
CA LEU A 67 -14.30 -7.68 -6.78
C LEU A 67 -13.12 -7.46 -7.74
N PHE A 68 -13.12 -8.11 -8.90
CA PHE A 68 -12.04 -8.01 -9.90
C PHE A 68 -10.64 -8.17 -9.29
N GLN A 69 -10.46 -9.16 -8.41
CA GLN A 69 -9.28 -9.27 -7.55
C GLN A 69 -7.96 -9.30 -8.34
N GLN A 70 -7.94 -10.01 -9.47
CA GLN A 70 -6.75 -10.10 -10.31
C GLN A 70 -6.38 -8.74 -10.92
N ALA A 71 -7.37 -7.99 -11.44
CA ALA A 71 -7.13 -6.66 -11.98
C ALA A 71 -6.65 -5.69 -10.87
N ALA A 72 -7.28 -5.73 -9.70
CA ALA A 72 -6.89 -4.90 -8.56
C ALA A 72 -5.49 -5.25 -8.04
N ALA A 73 -5.14 -6.55 -7.96
CA ALA A 73 -3.80 -7.01 -7.60
C ALA A 73 -2.75 -6.53 -8.61
N LEU A 74 -3.05 -6.61 -9.91
CA LEU A 74 -2.17 -6.10 -10.96
C LEU A 74 -1.93 -4.59 -10.84
N LEU A 75 -2.98 -3.80 -10.58
CA LEU A 75 -2.85 -2.37 -10.32
C LEU A 75 -1.94 -2.09 -9.12
N CYS A 76 -2.11 -2.83 -8.01
CA CYS A 76 -1.24 -2.70 -6.85
C CYS A 76 0.24 -3.00 -7.19
N ILE A 77 0.51 -4.08 -7.92
CA ILE A 77 1.86 -4.46 -8.33
C ILE A 77 2.49 -3.37 -9.19
N LEU A 78 1.77 -2.87 -10.19
CA LEU A 78 2.27 -1.83 -11.10
C LEU A 78 2.58 -0.53 -10.34
N LEU A 79 1.70 -0.10 -9.44
CA LEU A 79 1.94 1.08 -8.62
C LEU A 79 3.15 0.88 -7.69
N LEU A 80 3.25 -0.26 -7.01
CA LEU A 80 4.41 -0.58 -6.17
C LEU A 80 5.71 -0.62 -6.98
N ALA A 81 5.69 -1.13 -8.20
CA ALA A 81 6.83 -1.14 -9.10
C ALA A 81 7.25 0.29 -9.46
N VAL A 82 6.31 1.15 -9.86
CA VAL A 82 6.57 2.56 -10.17
C VAL A 82 7.19 3.27 -8.96
N TYR A 83 6.62 3.12 -7.77
CA TYR A 83 7.17 3.70 -6.54
C TYR A 83 8.57 3.15 -6.22
N SER A 84 8.77 1.83 -6.35
CA SER A 84 10.07 1.20 -6.07
C SER A 84 11.15 1.69 -7.01
N CYS A 85 10.86 1.79 -8.30
CA CYS A 85 11.76 2.38 -9.29
C CYS A 85 12.05 3.85 -8.96
N ALA A 86 11.03 4.63 -8.61
CA ALA A 86 11.17 6.04 -8.29
C ALA A 86 12.06 6.27 -7.05
N ILE A 87 11.89 5.44 -6.02
CA ILE A 87 12.72 5.43 -4.80
C ILE A 87 14.15 5.00 -5.14
N ALA A 88 14.33 3.89 -5.86
CA ALA A 88 15.64 3.35 -6.23
C ALA A 88 16.46 4.37 -7.05
N ILE A 89 15.85 5.03 -8.03
CA ILE A 89 16.50 6.09 -8.83
C ILE A 89 17.00 7.23 -7.93
N ASN A 90 16.18 7.69 -6.98
CA ASN A 90 16.58 8.77 -6.08
C ASN A 90 17.66 8.32 -5.07
N LEU A 91 17.64 7.07 -4.62
CA LEU A 91 18.70 6.50 -3.78
C LEU A 91 20.04 6.42 -4.51
N VAL A 92 20.03 5.99 -5.77
CA VAL A 92 21.24 5.96 -6.63
C VAL A 92 21.76 7.37 -6.88
N ARG A 93 20.88 8.38 -6.98
CA ARG A 93 21.23 9.81 -7.04
C ARG A 93 21.68 10.42 -5.70
N GLY A 94 21.79 9.62 -4.64
CA GLY A 94 22.19 10.08 -3.30
C GLY A 94 21.13 10.87 -2.52
N ARG A 95 19.88 10.94 -3.00
CA ARG A 95 18.82 11.79 -2.44
C ARG A 95 18.01 11.09 -1.35
N ARG A 96 18.67 10.79 -0.22
CA ARG A 96 18.07 10.03 0.89
C ARG A 96 17.09 10.85 1.77
N GLU A 97 17.23 12.16 1.80
CA GLU A 97 16.40 13.07 2.61
C GLU A 97 14.99 13.30 2.06
N VAL A 98 14.70 12.77 0.86
CA VAL A 98 13.36 12.89 0.26
C VAL A 98 12.37 12.01 1.04
N SER A 99 11.13 12.48 1.21
CA SER A 99 10.05 11.71 1.82
C SER A 99 9.51 10.67 0.84
N CYS A 100 9.13 9.49 1.34
CA CYS A 100 8.49 8.46 0.51
C CYS A 100 7.06 8.84 0.07
N GLY A 101 6.37 9.71 0.81
CA GLY A 101 5.04 10.22 0.48
C GLY A 101 3.91 9.18 0.55
N CYS A 102 4.12 8.03 1.19
CA CYS A 102 3.11 6.96 1.22
C CYS A 102 1.91 7.33 2.11
N GLY A 103 2.15 7.89 3.30
CA GLY A 103 1.10 8.26 4.26
C GLY A 103 0.36 7.06 4.86
N GLY A 104 -0.75 7.33 5.56
CA GLY A 104 -1.61 6.31 6.15
C GLY A 104 -0.87 5.32 7.06
N ILE A 105 -1.27 4.06 7.00
CA ILE A 105 -0.63 2.95 7.72
C ILE A 105 0.82 2.72 7.26
N ALA A 106 1.14 3.03 6.00
CA ALA A 106 2.48 2.88 5.44
C ALA A 106 3.50 3.87 6.02
N GLY A 107 3.02 4.94 6.68
CA GLY A 107 3.84 6.00 7.25
C GLY A 107 4.50 6.89 6.21
N ASN A 108 5.17 7.95 6.68
CA ASN A 108 6.02 8.81 5.88
C ASN A 108 7.45 8.71 6.41
N HIS A 109 8.34 8.15 5.59
CA HIS A 109 9.74 7.90 5.95
C HIS A 109 10.68 8.52 4.92
N THR A 110 11.90 8.80 5.34
CA THR A 110 13.00 9.14 4.43
C THR A 110 13.34 7.97 3.51
N LEU A 111 13.78 8.24 2.27
CA LEU A 111 14.10 7.19 1.31
C LEU A 111 15.19 6.25 1.85
N SER A 112 14.94 4.95 1.72
CA SER A 112 15.87 3.90 2.13
C SER A 112 15.68 2.64 1.29
N TRP A 113 16.72 1.82 1.18
CA TRP A 113 16.63 0.50 0.53
C TRP A 113 15.62 -0.44 1.21
N TRP A 114 15.35 -0.21 2.49
CA TRP A 114 14.29 -0.91 3.21
C TRP A 114 12.91 -0.69 2.60
N LEU A 115 12.61 0.52 2.10
CA LEU A 115 11.33 0.79 1.43
C LEU A 115 11.19 0.02 0.12
N VAL A 116 12.29 -0.13 -0.62
CA VAL A 116 12.31 -0.93 -1.85
C VAL A 116 12.04 -2.40 -1.53
N LEU A 117 12.70 -2.94 -0.50
CA LEU A 117 12.47 -4.31 -0.04
C LEU A 117 11.02 -4.53 0.43
N ARG A 118 10.48 -3.59 1.23
CA ARG A 118 9.08 -3.62 1.67
C ARG A 118 8.12 -3.68 0.48
N ASN A 119 8.32 -2.79 -0.50
CA ASN A 119 7.47 -2.77 -1.69
C ASN A 119 7.63 -4.06 -2.50
N PHE A 120 8.82 -4.64 -2.57
CA PHE A 120 9.06 -5.93 -3.22
C PHE A 120 8.29 -7.07 -2.54
N THR A 121 8.29 -7.13 -1.20
CA THR A 121 7.48 -8.09 -0.45
C THR A 121 5.98 -7.92 -0.74
N LEU A 122 5.48 -6.68 -0.79
CA LEU A 122 4.09 -6.40 -1.15
C LEU A 122 3.76 -6.79 -2.61
N MET A 123 4.71 -6.63 -3.54
CA MET A 123 4.56 -7.11 -4.92
C MET A 123 4.46 -8.63 -4.99
N ILE A 124 5.23 -9.37 -4.18
CA ILE A 124 5.11 -10.83 -4.08
C ILE A 124 3.73 -11.22 -3.58
N MET A 125 3.21 -10.54 -2.56
CA MET A 125 1.84 -10.77 -2.06
C MET A 125 0.78 -10.48 -3.14
N GLY A 126 0.97 -9.41 -3.91
CA GLY A 126 0.11 -9.08 -5.05
C GLY A 126 0.18 -10.14 -6.16
N GLY A 127 1.38 -10.62 -6.48
CA GLY A 127 1.60 -11.68 -7.46
C GLY A 127 0.95 -13.00 -7.04
N TRP A 128 1.03 -13.33 -5.75
CA TRP A 128 0.31 -14.47 -5.18
C TRP A 128 -1.21 -14.33 -5.37
N LEU A 129 -1.77 -13.16 -5.03
CA LEU A 129 -3.19 -12.90 -5.17
C LEU A 129 -3.66 -12.89 -6.64
N PHE A 130 -2.80 -12.47 -7.57
CA PHE A 130 -3.07 -12.50 -9.00
C PHE A 130 -3.19 -13.94 -9.53
N LEU A 131 -2.29 -14.83 -9.13
CA LEU A 131 -2.28 -16.23 -9.53
C LEU A 131 -3.36 -17.06 -8.81
N TYR A 132 -3.64 -16.73 -7.55
CA TYR A 132 -4.56 -17.47 -6.67
C TYR A 132 -5.58 -16.50 -6.02
N PRO A 133 -6.55 -15.97 -6.78
CA PRO A 133 -7.57 -15.08 -6.24
C PRO A 133 -8.38 -15.78 -5.15
N SER A 134 -8.70 -15.08 -4.07
CA SER A 134 -9.39 -15.70 -2.93
C SER A 134 -10.86 -15.90 -3.24
N ALA A 135 -11.37 -17.11 -3.08
CA ALA A 135 -12.79 -17.43 -3.17
C ALA A 135 -13.60 -16.90 -1.97
N TRP A 136 -12.94 -16.59 -0.86
CA TRP A 136 -13.58 -16.16 0.39
C TRP A 136 -13.95 -14.68 0.34
N VAL A 137 -15.20 -14.34 0.73
CA VAL A 137 -15.71 -12.95 0.75
C VAL A 137 -15.46 -12.25 -0.59
N SER A 138 -15.70 -12.93 -1.71
CA SER A 138 -15.54 -12.38 -3.05
C SER A 138 -16.89 -12.23 -3.73
N THR A 139 -17.20 -11.01 -4.16
CA THR A 139 -18.39 -10.72 -4.97
C THR A 139 -18.26 -11.28 -6.39
N ASP A 140 -17.05 -11.58 -6.87
CA ASP A 140 -16.83 -12.30 -8.14
C ASP A 140 -17.53 -13.67 -8.14
N ASN A 141 -17.58 -14.37 -6.99
CA ASN A 141 -18.27 -15.67 -6.88
C ASN A 141 -19.79 -15.54 -6.84
N LEU A 142 -20.31 -14.45 -6.27
CA LEU A 142 -21.74 -14.14 -6.29
C LEU A 142 -22.22 -13.83 -7.71
N LEU A 143 -21.41 -13.12 -8.50
CA LEU A 143 -21.67 -12.86 -9.92
C LEU A 143 -21.54 -14.12 -10.79
N ARG A 144 -20.78 -15.13 -10.36
CA ARG A 144 -20.58 -16.42 -11.05
C ARG A 144 -21.57 -17.52 -10.62
N GLY A 145 -22.49 -17.24 -9.69
CA GLY A 145 -23.54 -18.17 -9.27
C GLY A 145 -23.09 -19.28 -8.30
N GLU A 146 -21.87 -19.22 -7.76
CA GLU A 146 -21.36 -20.18 -6.78
C GLU A 146 -21.82 -19.82 -5.36
N PRO A 147 -22.10 -20.79 -4.47
CA PRO A 147 -22.62 -20.51 -3.14
C PRO A 147 -21.63 -19.68 -2.32
N PHE A 148 -22.13 -18.56 -1.76
CA PHE A 148 -21.38 -17.66 -0.89
C PHE A 148 -20.96 -18.42 0.39
N LYS A 149 -19.73 -18.95 0.41
CA LYS A 149 -19.16 -19.66 1.57
C LYS A 149 -18.81 -18.65 2.67
N LEU A 150 -19.83 -18.15 3.37
CA LEU A 150 -19.71 -17.15 4.45
C LEU A 150 -19.38 -17.78 5.81
N PHE A 151 -19.44 -19.10 5.92
CA PHE A 151 -19.37 -19.79 7.20
C PHE A 151 -18.06 -20.55 7.34
N TYR A 152 -17.17 -20.09 8.22
CA TYR A 152 -16.35 -20.89 9.15
C TYR A 152 -15.42 -19.96 9.95
N PRO A 153 -15.21 -20.16 11.27
CA PRO A 153 -14.48 -19.28 12.20
C PRO A 153 -13.09 -18.77 11.76
N ARG A 154 -12.46 -19.43 10.78
CA ARG A 154 -11.16 -19.02 10.21
C ARG A 154 -11.18 -17.66 9.51
N ILE A 155 -12.30 -17.20 8.94
CA ILE A 155 -12.37 -15.85 8.35
C ILE A 155 -12.11 -14.79 9.44
N PHE A 156 -12.75 -14.98 10.60
CA PHE A 156 -12.60 -14.06 11.73
C PHE A 156 -11.17 -14.06 12.25
N GLU A 157 -10.53 -15.23 12.36
CA GLU A 157 -9.12 -15.35 12.73
C GLU A 157 -8.20 -14.63 11.73
N VAL A 158 -8.36 -14.85 10.43
CA VAL A 158 -7.52 -14.20 9.41
C VAL A 158 -7.72 -12.69 9.41
N VAL A 159 -8.95 -12.20 9.56
CA VAL A 159 -9.23 -10.75 9.65
C VAL A 159 -8.60 -10.17 10.92
N ILE A 160 -8.75 -10.82 12.07
CA ILE A 160 -8.12 -10.38 13.33
C ILE A 160 -6.61 -10.36 13.21
N VAL A 161 -5.99 -11.43 12.72
CA VAL A 161 -4.53 -11.51 12.55
C VAL A 161 -4.05 -10.43 11.59
N SER A 162 -4.76 -10.19 10.49
CA SER A 162 -4.45 -9.10 9.56
C SER A 162 -4.51 -7.72 10.25
N TRP A 163 -5.54 -7.47 11.06
CA TRP A 163 -5.69 -6.23 11.82
C TRP A 163 -4.64 -6.07 12.92
N LEU A 164 -4.26 -7.15 13.60
CA LEU A 164 -3.17 -7.14 14.58
C LEU A 164 -1.83 -6.83 13.92
N VAL A 165 -1.55 -7.40 12.73
CA VAL A 165 -0.36 -7.08 11.94
C VAL A 165 -0.38 -5.60 11.51
N VAL A 166 -1.52 -5.11 11.03
CA VAL A 166 -1.68 -3.68 10.68
C VAL A 166 -1.43 -2.79 11.90
N MET A 167 -2.02 -3.09 13.05
CA MET A 167 -1.79 -2.36 14.30
C MET A 167 -0.33 -2.39 14.72
N MET A 168 0.34 -3.55 14.62
CA MET A 168 1.76 -3.69 14.91
C MET A 168 2.61 -2.80 13.99
N VAL A 169 2.29 -2.71 12.70
CA VAL A 169 2.96 -1.82 11.74
C VAL A 169 2.76 -0.36 12.12
N ILE A 170 1.53 0.05 12.46
CA ILE A 170 1.23 1.43 12.89
C ILE A 170 2.02 1.77 14.16
N ILE A 171 1.98 0.90 15.16
CA ILE A 171 2.71 1.10 16.43
C ILE A 171 4.20 1.21 16.17
N SER A 172 4.75 0.32 15.33
CA SER A 172 6.18 0.35 14.98
C SER A 172 6.57 1.66 14.28
N ASN A 173 5.73 2.16 13.36
CA ASN A 173 5.94 3.45 12.69
C ASN A 173 5.92 4.62 13.69
N HIS A 174 4.94 4.61 14.61
CA HIS A 174 4.80 5.66 15.61
C HIS A 174 5.95 5.65 16.64
N LEU A 175 6.40 4.47 17.05
CA LEU A 175 7.57 4.29 17.93
C LEU A 175 8.86 4.76 17.24
N TRP A 176 9.02 4.49 15.93
CA TRP A 176 10.17 4.96 15.17
C TRP A 176 10.22 6.49 15.10
N GLU A 177 9.10 7.15 14.84
CA GLU A 177 9.02 8.62 14.86
C GLU A 177 9.34 9.19 16.25
N LEU A 178 8.77 8.62 17.31
CA LEU A 178 9.08 9.03 18.69
C LEU A 178 10.57 8.88 19.00
N SER A 179 11.19 7.78 18.58
CA SER A 179 12.62 7.54 18.78
C SER A 179 13.49 8.60 18.08
N LYS A 180 13.09 9.06 16.88
CA LYS A 180 13.77 10.12 16.15
C LYS A 180 13.64 11.47 16.86
N ARG A 181 12.43 11.82 17.32
CA ARG A 181 12.18 13.07 18.07
C ARG A 181 12.94 13.13 19.38
N ILE A 182 13.03 12.01 20.10
CA ILE A 182 13.81 11.94 21.35
C ILE A 182 15.31 12.14 21.06
N LYS A 183 15.83 11.51 19.99
CA LYS A 183 17.23 11.69 19.58
C LYS A 183 17.55 13.12 19.11
N SER A 184 16.60 13.84 18.49
CA SER A 184 16.81 15.24 18.12
C SER A 184 16.83 16.16 19.33
N PHE A 185 15.94 15.95 20.31
CA PHE A 185 15.93 16.70 21.57
C PHE A 185 17.21 16.50 22.39
N ARG A 186 17.81 15.31 22.36
CA ARG A 186 19.06 15.03 23.08
C ARG A 186 20.31 15.64 22.42
N ARG A 187 20.17 16.19 21.21
CA ARG A 187 21.28 16.82 20.44
C ARG A 187 21.21 18.35 20.41
N SER A 188 20.15 18.96 20.94
CA SER A 188 20.03 20.41 21.18
C SER A 188 20.39 20.75 22.62
#